data_AF-A0A1I8CDC6-F1
#
_entry.id   AF-A0A1I8CDC6-F1
#
_cell.length_a   1.000
_cell.length_b   1.000
_cell.length_c   1.000
_cell.angle_alpha   90.00
_cell.angle_beta   90.00
_cell.angle_gamma   90.00
#
_symmetry.space_group_name_H-M   'P 1'
#
loop_
_entity.id
_entity.type
_entity.pdbx_description
1 polymer ?
#
loop_
_entity_poly.entity_id
_entity_poly.type
_entity_poly.pdbx_seq_one_letter_code
_entity_poly.pdbx_strand_id
1 'polypeptide(L)'
;MKVFFCLLALATLANSALLPPYIFGRPTRSSFLKHHERIHFAKHNGIDALLMRDALEADAATPDVKIGWFTNQRFQYNDKFFDSKADPAHIFLMVGGEGEAEAVWVQNPNYQWMKMAAKHNAMAVQLEHRFFGNSQVFDNKTAMSFENLKYLTPKQAIEDLAAFIKGGSYPGGLTAVSRLKHPELSVGGIASSGGIDLRVDYSGYAQGMQDTILQQSKECYLAVNTSFYSLQQASLTVAGRNKLNKIFNLAPAFDASTTQLDITNFFASIFGVFQGIIQYTFDGRNKATENGLSVTGICKLMLTNNDPIQKLQDVNNWNNGFYNISKNDPFPNSYSDMINTMRTVEWKEDNNNALEARGWGWLTCNFLGFFQTTDQGRNIFQNIVPLGYFVNMCTDMFDKSVDMNYIVQANAQAKLYYGDVTTYNASNVVLPNGNDDPWRAIGVYVNNPATHTISMKIKGEGHCSDMYESYAAESPDLAGVRKLIFGEVDYYLGVQNHIETTTKSSSTSTLPIFSLFSAICIYLFI
;
A
#
# COMPACT_ATOMS: atom_id res chain seq x y z
N MET A 1 -34.81 -34.94 33.20
CA MET A 1 -34.43 -33.70 33.92
C MET A 1 -32.90 -33.63 34.00
N LYS A 2 -32.27 -32.74 33.19
CA LYS A 2 -30.84 -32.30 33.21
C LYS A 2 -29.69 -33.31 33.00
N VAL A 3 -28.59 -32.75 32.48
CA VAL A 3 -27.22 -33.30 32.23
C VAL A 3 -27.09 -34.10 30.91
N PHE A 4 -27.15 -33.49 29.72
CA PHE A 4 -26.29 -32.47 29.07
C PHE A 4 -24.93 -33.00 28.55
N PHE A 5 -24.75 -32.84 27.22
CA PHE A 5 -23.54 -33.11 26.44
C PHE A 5 -22.31 -32.39 27.01
N CYS A 6 -21.17 -33.10 27.13
CA CYS A 6 -19.87 -32.46 27.37
C CYS A 6 -18.69 -33.35 26.92
N LEU A 7 -18.67 -33.74 25.64
CA LEU A 7 -17.62 -34.58 25.05
C LEU A 7 -17.36 -34.24 23.56
N LEU A 8 -17.22 -32.96 23.24
CA LEU A 8 -16.83 -32.44 21.92
C LEU A 8 -16.34 -30.99 22.02
N ALA A 9 -15.25 -30.77 22.77
CA ALA A 9 -14.59 -29.47 22.95
C ALA A 9 -13.07 -29.60 23.12
N LEU A 10 -12.47 -30.63 22.53
CA LEU A 10 -11.02 -30.87 22.49
C LEU A 10 -10.58 -31.11 21.04
N ALA A 11 -10.76 -30.08 20.22
CA ALA A 11 -10.17 -29.96 18.90
C ALA A 11 -9.68 -28.52 18.71
N THR A 12 -8.45 -28.39 18.22
CA THR A 12 -7.85 -27.14 17.69
C THR A 12 -7.92 -25.89 18.59
N LEU A 13 -7.26 -25.96 19.76
CA LEU A 13 -6.33 -24.86 20.11
C LEU A 13 -5.07 -25.01 19.25
N ALA A 14 -5.23 -24.84 17.94
CA ALA A 14 -4.09 -24.59 17.07
C ALA A 14 -3.56 -23.22 17.45
N ASN A 15 -2.32 -23.16 17.92
CA ASN A 15 -1.64 -21.91 18.23
C ASN A 15 -1.32 -21.24 16.90
N SER A 16 -2.31 -20.57 16.29
CA SER A 16 -2.16 -19.87 15.03
C SER A 16 -1.24 -18.67 15.25
N ALA A 17 0.05 -18.89 14.97
CA ALA A 17 1.06 -17.89 15.15
C ALA A 17 0.75 -16.69 14.26
N LEU A 18 0.23 -15.64 14.91
CA LEU A 18 -0.13 -14.39 14.26
C LEU A 18 1.12 -13.79 13.64
N LEU A 19 1.05 -13.56 12.34
CA LEU A 19 2.09 -12.81 11.63
C LEU A 19 2.20 -11.40 12.25
N PRO A 20 3.42 -10.85 12.41
CA PRO A 20 3.59 -9.47 12.88
C PRO A 20 2.91 -8.48 11.95
N PRO A 21 2.68 -7.23 12.38
CA PRO A 21 1.79 -6.35 11.64
C PRO A 21 2.28 -5.99 10.24
N TYR A 22 3.59 -5.95 10.03
CA TYR A 22 4.20 -5.75 8.72
C TYR A 22 5.27 -6.80 8.47
N ILE A 23 5.30 -7.32 7.24
CA ILE A 23 6.29 -8.29 6.76
C ILE A 23 6.80 -7.79 5.41
N PHE A 24 8.11 -7.48 5.35
CA PHE A 24 8.74 -6.85 4.19
C PHE A 24 7.98 -5.63 3.64
N GLY A 25 7.33 -4.83 4.51
CA GLY A 25 6.58 -3.64 4.12
C GLY A 25 5.13 -3.83 3.74
N ARG A 26 4.70 -5.09 3.60
CA ARG A 26 3.31 -5.45 3.38
C ARG A 26 2.58 -5.51 4.73
N PRO A 27 1.43 -4.84 4.90
CA PRO A 27 0.54 -5.10 6.03
C PRO A 27 0.08 -6.55 5.98
N THR A 28 0.19 -7.28 7.08
CA THR A 28 -0.35 -8.63 7.13
C THR A 28 -1.87 -8.57 7.36
N ARG A 29 -2.64 -9.41 6.66
CA ARG A 29 -4.11 -9.54 6.83
C ARG A 29 -4.57 -9.92 8.25
N SER A 30 -3.64 -10.32 9.13
CA SER A 30 -3.89 -10.59 10.56
C SER A 30 -3.71 -9.36 11.45
N SER A 31 -3.21 -8.27 10.90
CA SER A 31 -3.14 -6.93 11.48
C SER A 31 -3.88 -5.94 10.58
N PHE A 32 -3.71 -4.62 10.78
CA PHE A 32 -4.14 -3.46 9.98
C PHE A 32 -5.12 -3.66 8.78
N LEU A 33 -4.80 -4.53 7.81
CA LEU A 33 -5.74 -5.00 6.77
C LEU A 33 -6.53 -6.24 7.24
N LYS A 34 -7.19 -6.11 8.39
CA LYS A 34 -7.88 -7.22 9.09
C LYS A 34 -9.12 -7.69 8.30
N HIS A 35 -8.94 -8.62 7.36
CA HIS A 35 -9.98 -9.61 7.00
C HIS A 35 -10.23 -10.65 8.12
N HIS A 36 -9.93 -10.25 9.37
CA HIS A 36 -10.61 -10.76 10.55
C HIS A 36 -12.07 -10.27 10.62
N GLU A 37 -12.52 -9.37 9.73
CA GLU A 37 -13.95 -9.10 9.48
C GLU A 37 -14.80 -10.37 9.67
N ARG A 38 -14.47 -11.53 9.08
CA ARG A 38 -15.25 -12.75 9.30
C ARG A 38 -15.37 -13.20 10.77
N ILE A 39 -14.28 -13.69 11.35
CA ILE A 39 -14.32 -14.32 12.70
C ILE A 39 -14.60 -13.28 13.80
N HIS A 40 -14.18 -12.02 13.63
CA HIS A 40 -14.35 -10.95 14.62
C HIS A 40 -15.78 -10.38 14.59
N PHE A 41 -16.41 -10.30 13.42
CA PHE A 41 -17.81 -9.88 13.27
C PHE A 41 -18.76 -10.97 13.80
N ALA A 42 -18.50 -12.27 13.54
CA ALA A 42 -19.25 -13.34 14.21
C ALA A 42 -19.15 -13.26 15.74
N LYS A 43 -17.95 -12.95 16.26
CA LYS A 43 -17.69 -12.88 17.70
C LYS A 43 -18.33 -11.66 18.38
N HIS A 44 -18.57 -10.54 17.66
CA HIS A 44 -19.19 -9.33 18.22
C HIS A 44 -20.67 -9.16 17.87
N ASN A 45 -21.06 -9.47 16.64
CA ASN A 45 -22.40 -9.23 16.10
C ASN A 45 -23.25 -10.52 16.00
N GLY A 46 -22.66 -11.67 16.32
CA GLY A 46 -23.29 -12.99 16.22
C GLY A 46 -23.03 -13.66 14.87
N ILE A 47 -23.13 -14.99 14.85
CA ILE A 47 -22.87 -15.77 13.63
C ILE A 47 -23.90 -15.48 12.53
N ASP A 48 -25.15 -15.15 12.87
CA ASP A 48 -26.17 -14.78 11.89
C ASP A 48 -25.83 -13.47 11.17
N ALA A 49 -25.23 -12.52 11.90
CA ALA A 49 -24.79 -11.27 11.33
C ALA A 49 -23.52 -11.47 10.47
N LEU A 50 -22.60 -12.37 10.87
CA LEU A 50 -21.53 -12.81 9.98
C LEU A 50 -22.10 -13.43 8.71
N LEU A 51 -23.02 -14.39 8.83
CA LEU A 51 -23.68 -15.02 7.69
C LEU A 51 -24.46 -14.01 6.84
N MET A 52 -24.87 -12.87 7.40
CA MET A 52 -25.47 -11.76 6.67
C MET A 52 -24.44 -10.87 5.95
N ARG A 53 -23.23 -10.66 6.49
CA ARG A 53 -22.15 -9.99 5.73
C ARG A 53 -21.51 -10.92 4.71
N ASP A 54 -21.31 -12.18 5.06
CA ASP A 54 -20.89 -13.23 4.13
C ASP A 54 -21.98 -13.50 3.08
N ALA A 55 -23.27 -13.25 3.38
CA ALA A 55 -24.30 -13.13 2.36
C ALA A 55 -24.20 -11.82 1.56
N LEU A 56 -23.83 -10.67 2.13
CA LEU A 56 -23.53 -9.48 1.32
C LEU A 56 -22.30 -9.68 0.39
N GLU A 57 -21.40 -10.61 0.72
CA GLU A 57 -20.24 -11.02 -0.07
C GLU A 57 -20.52 -12.20 -1.04
N ALA A 58 -21.44 -13.11 -0.71
CA ALA A 58 -21.73 -14.34 -1.47
C ALA A 58 -23.13 -14.39 -2.12
N ASP A 59 -24.07 -13.58 -1.66
CA ASP A 59 -25.42 -13.37 -2.19
C ASP A 59 -25.51 -12.00 -2.88
N ALA A 60 -25.07 -11.98 -4.14
CA ALA A 60 -25.70 -11.24 -5.25
C ALA A 60 -26.18 -9.78 -5.04
N ALA A 61 -25.61 -9.03 -4.09
CA ALA A 61 -25.90 -7.62 -3.82
C ALA A 61 -24.77 -6.67 -4.29
N THR A 62 -23.79 -7.21 -5.03
CA THR A 62 -22.88 -6.45 -5.88
C THR A 62 -23.33 -6.55 -7.35
N PRO A 63 -24.55 -6.11 -7.73
CA PRO A 63 -25.17 -6.46 -9.02
C PRO A 63 -24.35 -6.03 -10.24
N ASP A 64 -23.48 -5.04 -10.05
CA ASP A 64 -22.62 -4.46 -11.07
C ASP A 64 -21.27 -5.18 -11.22
N VAL A 65 -20.84 -6.01 -10.25
CA VAL A 65 -19.52 -6.68 -10.27
C VAL A 65 -19.65 -8.14 -10.69
N LYS A 66 -18.84 -8.54 -11.66
CA LYS A 66 -18.79 -9.86 -12.28
C LYS A 66 -17.40 -10.46 -12.14
N ILE A 67 -17.31 -11.78 -12.00
CA ILE A 67 -16.04 -12.52 -11.91
C ILE A 67 -15.82 -13.26 -13.23
N GLY A 68 -14.61 -13.17 -13.77
CA GLY A 68 -14.15 -13.90 -14.93
C GLY A 68 -12.81 -14.60 -14.67
N TRP A 69 -12.43 -15.46 -15.61
CA TRP A 69 -11.19 -16.24 -15.55
C TRP A 69 -10.49 -16.20 -16.91
N PHE A 70 -9.20 -15.84 -16.89
CA PHE A 70 -8.30 -15.95 -18.03
C PHE A 70 -7.28 -17.04 -17.73
N THR A 71 -7.42 -18.21 -18.38
CA THR A 71 -6.75 -19.44 -17.95
C THR A 71 -7.06 -19.76 -16.48
N ASN A 72 -6.07 -19.75 -15.58
CA ASN A 72 -6.22 -19.93 -14.13
C ASN A 72 -6.09 -18.60 -13.35
N GLN A 73 -6.09 -17.45 -14.03
CA GLN A 73 -5.99 -16.13 -13.43
C GLN A 73 -7.38 -15.50 -13.29
N ARG A 74 -7.75 -15.09 -12.08
CA ARG A 74 -9.02 -14.44 -11.79
C ARG A 74 -8.98 -12.99 -12.25
N PHE A 75 -10.09 -12.51 -12.80
CA PHE A 75 -10.34 -11.09 -12.92
C PHE A 75 -11.75 -10.75 -12.45
N GLN A 76 -11.95 -9.51 -12.05
CA GLN A 76 -13.25 -8.94 -11.71
C GLN A 76 -13.52 -7.78 -12.66
N TYR A 77 -14.78 -7.50 -12.96
CA TYR A 77 -15.14 -6.35 -13.78
C TYR A 77 -16.50 -5.78 -13.42
N ASN A 78 -16.68 -4.50 -13.70
CA ASN A 78 -17.88 -3.72 -13.51
C ASN A 78 -18.15 -2.93 -14.81
N ASP A 79 -19.25 -3.28 -15.47
CA ASP A 79 -19.69 -2.72 -16.76
C ASP A 79 -20.88 -1.75 -16.60
N LYS A 80 -21.22 -1.34 -15.37
CA LYS A 80 -22.32 -0.41 -15.05
C LYS A 80 -22.29 0.90 -15.85
N PHE A 81 -21.10 1.40 -16.12
CA PHE A 81 -20.88 2.64 -16.86
C PHE A 81 -20.52 2.42 -18.33
N PHE A 82 -20.33 1.16 -18.76
CA PHE A 82 -19.68 0.86 -20.03
C PHE A 82 -20.58 1.12 -21.24
N ASP A 83 -20.24 2.13 -22.05
CA ASP A 83 -20.86 2.30 -23.36
C ASP A 83 -20.15 1.44 -24.42
N SER A 84 -20.61 0.20 -24.53
CA SER A 84 -20.19 -0.75 -25.58
C SER A 84 -20.44 -0.29 -27.02
N LYS A 85 -21.12 0.85 -27.25
CA LYS A 85 -21.37 1.44 -28.58
C LYS A 85 -20.51 2.67 -28.86
N ALA A 86 -19.73 3.15 -27.88
CA ALA A 86 -18.77 4.21 -28.11
C ALA A 86 -17.62 3.72 -29.03
N ASP A 87 -17.08 4.63 -29.83
CA ASP A 87 -15.92 4.38 -30.68
C ASP A 87 -14.88 5.51 -30.49
N PRO A 88 -13.74 5.25 -29.80
CA PRO A 88 -13.38 3.99 -29.14
C PRO A 88 -14.22 3.74 -27.87
N ALA A 89 -14.48 2.46 -27.58
CA ALA A 89 -15.02 2.05 -26.28
C ALA A 89 -13.89 2.01 -25.22
N HIS A 90 -14.14 2.53 -24.02
CA HIS A 90 -13.11 2.66 -22.99
C HIS A 90 -13.12 1.48 -22.01
N ILE A 91 -11.93 0.96 -21.70
CA ILE A 91 -11.71 -0.02 -20.63
C ILE A 91 -10.69 0.56 -19.66
N PHE A 92 -11.12 0.77 -18.42
CA PHE A 92 -10.27 1.19 -17.31
C PHE A 92 -9.91 -0.01 -16.49
N LEU A 93 -8.62 -0.11 -16.23
CA LEU A 93 -8.03 -1.39 -15.96
C LEU A 93 -7.17 -1.23 -14.73
N MET A 94 -7.87 -1.42 -13.61
CA MET A 94 -7.23 -1.88 -12.41
C MET A 94 -6.86 -3.36 -12.57
N VAL A 95 -6.50 -3.99 -11.45
CA VAL A 95 -5.10 -4.30 -11.18
C VAL A 95 -5.12 -4.93 -9.76
N GLY A 96 -4.66 -6.15 -9.54
CA GLY A 96 -4.66 -6.81 -8.22
C GLY A 96 -3.25 -7.30 -7.87
N GLY A 97 -2.76 -7.02 -6.65
CA GLY A 97 -1.32 -7.04 -6.35
C GLY A 97 -0.80 -8.18 -5.48
N GLU A 98 0.06 -7.89 -4.50
CA GLU A 98 0.58 -8.86 -3.55
C GLU A 98 -0.48 -9.31 -2.51
N GLY A 99 -1.72 -9.50 -2.99
CA GLY A 99 -2.88 -9.90 -2.23
C GLY A 99 -4.04 -10.20 -3.18
N GLU A 100 -5.09 -10.80 -2.62
CA GLU A 100 -6.34 -11.04 -3.33
C GLU A 100 -6.93 -9.76 -3.97
N ALA A 101 -7.52 -9.88 -5.15
CA ALA A 101 -8.34 -8.83 -5.76
C ALA A 101 -9.67 -8.67 -4.99
N GLU A 102 -9.73 -7.66 -4.12
CA GLU A 102 -10.93 -7.36 -3.33
C GLU A 102 -11.96 -6.56 -4.15
N ALA A 103 -13.19 -7.07 -4.23
CA ALA A 103 -14.26 -6.52 -5.07
C ALA A 103 -14.58 -5.04 -4.81
N VAL A 104 -14.30 -4.52 -3.61
CA VAL A 104 -14.46 -3.10 -3.25
C VAL A 104 -13.79 -2.16 -4.26
N TRP A 105 -12.66 -2.57 -4.85
CA TRP A 105 -11.93 -1.76 -5.82
C TRP A 105 -12.73 -1.49 -7.09
N VAL A 106 -13.38 -2.51 -7.67
CA VAL A 106 -14.25 -2.40 -8.85
C VAL A 106 -15.71 -2.07 -8.51
N GLN A 107 -16.10 -2.16 -7.23
CA GLN A 107 -17.47 -1.90 -6.78
C GLN A 107 -17.69 -0.44 -6.38
N ASN A 108 -16.75 0.16 -5.65
CA ASN A 108 -16.99 1.40 -4.91
C ASN A 108 -17.01 2.63 -5.85
N PRO A 109 -18.17 3.26 -6.12
CA PRO A 109 -18.27 4.37 -7.07
C PRO A 109 -17.59 5.65 -6.56
N ASN A 110 -17.20 5.71 -5.29
CA ASN A 110 -16.56 6.89 -4.70
C ASN A 110 -15.03 6.90 -4.85
N TYR A 111 -14.40 5.77 -5.13
CA TYR A 111 -12.97 5.72 -5.47
C TYR A 111 -12.69 6.53 -6.74
N GLN A 112 -11.56 7.23 -6.78
CA GLN A 112 -11.32 8.20 -7.87
C GLN A 112 -11.27 7.52 -9.24
N TRP A 113 -10.71 6.31 -9.33
CA TRP A 113 -10.66 5.57 -10.59
C TRP A 113 -12.04 5.11 -11.08
N MET A 114 -12.96 4.76 -10.17
CA MET A 114 -14.35 4.44 -10.51
C MET A 114 -15.14 5.70 -10.91
N LYS A 115 -14.86 6.86 -10.29
CA LYS A 115 -15.38 8.16 -10.76
C LYS A 115 -14.88 8.51 -12.15
N MET A 116 -13.61 8.24 -12.46
CA MET A 116 -13.09 8.38 -13.83
C MET A 116 -13.81 7.40 -14.77
N ALA A 117 -13.98 6.12 -14.40
CA ALA A 117 -14.69 5.16 -15.24
C ALA A 117 -16.14 5.60 -15.55
N ALA A 118 -16.84 6.12 -14.54
CA ALA A 118 -18.17 6.71 -14.70
C ALA A 118 -18.19 7.95 -15.61
N LYS A 119 -17.21 8.85 -15.49
CA LYS A 119 -17.07 10.04 -16.37
C LYS A 119 -16.81 9.64 -17.83
N HIS A 120 -16.10 8.54 -18.06
CA HIS A 120 -15.60 8.12 -19.37
C HIS A 120 -16.42 7.03 -20.05
N ASN A 121 -17.56 6.65 -19.46
CA ASN A 121 -18.37 5.50 -19.86
C ASN A 121 -17.54 4.22 -20.04
N ALA A 122 -16.56 4.02 -19.15
CA ALA A 122 -15.58 2.94 -19.25
C ALA A 122 -16.00 1.70 -18.46
N MET A 123 -15.66 0.52 -18.96
CA MET A 123 -15.70 -0.71 -18.16
C MET A 123 -14.55 -0.65 -17.14
N ALA A 124 -14.85 -0.87 -15.87
CA ALA A 124 -13.82 -1.04 -14.84
C ALA A 124 -13.45 -2.53 -14.74
N VAL A 125 -12.17 -2.88 -14.81
CA VAL A 125 -11.67 -4.26 -14.77
C VAL A 125 -10.54 -4.35 -13.74
N GLN A 126 -10.39 -5.49 -13.07
CA GLN A 126 -9.31 -5.81 -12.16
C GLN A 126 -8.76 -7.22 -12.37
N LEU A 127 -7.52 -7.33 -12.88
CA LEU A 127 -6.80 -8.60 -13.01
C LEU A 127 -6.04 -8.94 -11.72
N GLU A 128 -6.32 -10.08 -11.10
CA GLU A 128 -5.61 -10.55 -9.91
C GLU A 128 -4.20 -11.08 -10.25
N HIS A 129 -3.21 -10.83 -9.39
CA HIS A 129 -1.84 -11.30 -9.61
C HIS A 129 -1.73 -12.83 -9.53
N ARG A 130 -0.97 -13.45 -10.44
CA ARG A 130 -0.61 -14.88 -10.32
C ARG A 130 -0.08 -15.22 -8.91
N PHE A 131 -0.49 -16.36 -8.36
CA PHE A 131 -0.20 -16.86 -7.00
C PHE A 131 -0.87 -16.11 -5.83
N PHE A 132 -1.57 -15.00 -6.05
CA PHE A 132 -2.29 -14.28 -4.99
C PHE A 132 -3.81 -14.48 -5.11
N GLY A 133 -4.52 -14.43 -3.98
CA GLY A 133 -5.95 -14.70 -3.95
C GLY A 133 -6.29 -16.05 -4.58
N ASN A 134 -7.33 -16.09 -5.41
CA ASN A 134 -7.78 -17.32 -6.08
C ASN A 134 -6.98 -17.66 -7.35
N SER A 135 -6.04 -16.81 -7.79
CA SER A 135 -5.26 -16.96 -9.02
C SER A 135 -4.09 -17.94 -8.89
N GLN A 136 -4.40 -19.16 -8.47
CA GLN A 136 -3.42 -20.22 -8.22
C GLN A 136 -3.10 -20.98 -9.50
N VAL A 137 -1.81 -20.98 -9.87
CA VAL A 137 -1.32 -21.59 -11.12
C VAL A 137 -1.20 -23.12 -11.02
N PHE A 138 -1.03 -23.65 -9.80
CA PHE A 138 -0.73 -25.05 -9.51
C PHE A 138 -1.75 -25.66 -8.53
N ASP A 139 -1.72 -26.98 -8.34
CA ASP A 139 -2.57 -27.68 -7.36
C ASP A 139 -2.48 -27.05 -5.98
N ASN A 140 -3.63 -26.79 -5.36
CA ASN A 140 -3.75 -26.08 -4.10
C ASN A 140 -2.78 -26.62 -3.03
N LYS A 141 -2.56 -27.93 -2.89
CA LYS A 141 -1.66 -28.51 -1.86
C LYS A 141 -0.19 -28.13 -2.03
N THR A 142 0.19 -27.69 -3.22
CA THR A 142 1.57 -27.35 -3.59
C THR A 142 1.71 -25.96 -4.20
N ALA A 143 0.65 -25.15 -4.17
CA ALA A 143 0.53 -23.89 -4.90
C ALA A 143 1.76 -22.99 -4.76
N MET A 144 2.27 -22.83 -3.52
CA MET A 144 3.44 -22.01 -3.21
C MET A 144 4.65 -22.84 -2.74
N SER A 145 4.79 -24.07 -3.25
CA SER A 145 6.01 -24.86 -3.09
C SER A 145 7.22 -24.13 -3.70
N PHE A 146 8.41 -24.39 -3.18
CA PHE A 146 9.64 -23.74 -3.66
C PHE A 146 9.87 -23.99 -5.17
N GLU A 147 9.53 -25.19 -5.66
CA GLU A 147 9.63 -25.55 -7.08
C GLU A 147 8.66 -24.77 -7.98
N ASN A 148 7.49 -24.38 -7.47
CA ASN A 148 6.47 -23.62 -8.18
C ASN A 148 6.73 -22.12 -8.11
N LEU A 149 7.28 -21.62 -7.00
CA LEU A 149 7.58 -20.20 -6.79
C LEU A 149 8.53 -19.62 -7.85
N LYS A 150 9.36 -20.41 -8.53
CA LYS A 150 10.17 -19.95 -9.69
C LYS A 150 9.35 -19.30 -10.82
N TYR A 151 8.04 -19.56 -10.90
CA TYR A 151 7.12 -18.91 -11.85
C TYR A 151 6.44 -17.64 -11.29
N LEU A 152 6.51 -17.40 -9.98
CA LEU A 152 6.13 -16.12 -9.37
C LEU A 152 7.28 -15.12 -9.58
N THR A 153 7.28 -14.47 -10.74
CA THR A 153 8.27 -13.44 -11.08
C THR A 153 7.56 -12.17 -11.59
N PRO A 154 8.09 -10.98 -11.30
CA PRO A 154 7.50 -9.73 -11.79
C PRO A 154 7.49 -9.65 -13.34
N LYS A 155 8.50 -10.21 -14.01
CA LYS A 155 8.50 -10.35 -15.47
C LYS A 155 7.32 -11.19 -15.94
N GLN A 156 7.11 -12.37 -15.36
CA GLN A 156 6.02 -13.26 -15.72
C GLN A 156 4.64 -12.62 -15.45
N ALA A 157 4.50 -11.83 -14.39
CA ALA A 157 3.29 -11.05 -14.14
C ALA A 157 3.06 -9.95 -15.20
N ILE A 158 4.13 -9.38 -15.77
CA ILE A 158 4.04 -8.46 -16.92
C ILE A 158 3.70 -9.21 -18.22
N GLU A 159 4.20 -10.43 -18.42
CA GLU A 159 3.79 -11.24 -19.59
C GLU A 159 2.32 -11.69 -19.46
N ASP A 160 1.84 -12.06 -18.27
CA ASP A 160 0.41 -12.31 -18.01
C ASP A 160 -0.42 -11.06 -18.32
N LEU A 161 0.00 -9.90 -17.80
CA LEU A 161 -0.72 -8.66 -18.06
C LEU A 161 -0.70 -8.31 -19.56
N ALA A 162 0.33 -8.68 -20.32
CA ALA A 162 0.44 -8.47 -21.77
C ALA A 162 -0.18 -9.60 -22.65
N ALA A 163 -0.50 -10.76 -22.06
CA ALA A 163 -1.25 -11.88 -22.65
C ALA A 163 -2.76 -11.80 -22.38
N PHE A 164 -3.12 -11.17 -21.26
CA PHE A 164 -4.08 -10.07 -21.26
C PHE A 164 -3.49 -8.89 -22.08
N ILE A 165 -3.64 -7.56 -21.85
CA ILE A 165 -3.24 -6.50 -22.83
C ILE A 165 -4.07 -6.56 -24.14
N LYS A 166 -3.76 -7.58 -24.94
CA LYS A 166 -4.62 -8.33 -25.85
C LYS A 166 -5.81 -9.02 -25.10
N GLY A 167 -6.24 -8.43 -23.96
CA GLY A 167 -7.19 -8.91 -22.93
C GLY A 167 -7.30 -8.22 -21.52
N GLY A 168 -6.31 -7.52 -20.89
CA GLY A 168 -6.43 -6.83 -19.54
C GLY A 168 -5.29 -6.62 -18.42
N SER A 169 -4.20 -5.84 -18.58
CA SER A 169 -3.23 -5.12 -17.63
C SER A 169 -3.12 -5.24 -16.05
N TYR A 170 -2.00 -4.72 -15.47
CA TYR A 170 -1.62 -4.67 -14.02
C TYR A 170 -0.50 -3.58 -13.64
N PRO A 171 -0.08 -3.27 -12.36
CA PRO A 171 -0.47 -2.24 -11.37
C PRO A 171 -0.05 -0.75 -11.45
N GLY A 172 1.21 -0.46 -11.11
CA GLY A 172 1.69 0.81 -10.55
C GLY A 172 3.18 0.90 -10.82
N GLY A 173 4.01 0.24 -10.01
CA GLY A 173 5.38 -0.12 -10.42
C GLY A 173 5.40 -0.93 -11.73
N LEU A 174 4.55 -1.97 -11.87
CA LEU A 174 4.41 -2.66 -13.16
C LEU A 174 3.53 -1.92 -14.18
N THR A 175 2.69 -0.95 -13.82
CA THR A 175 2.06 -0.07 -14.84
C THR A 175 3.14 0.79 -15.48
N ALA A 176 4.02 1.40 -14.67
CA ALA A 176 5.17 2.16 -15.17
C ALA A 176 6.09 1.29 -16.05
N VAL A 177 6.46 0.09 -15.58
CA VAL A 177 7.32 -0.82 -16.37
C VAL A 177 6.59 -1.41 -17.57
N SER A 178 5.28 -1.67 -17.50
CA SER A 178 4.50 -2.12 -18.66
C SER A 178 4.36 -1.03 -19.71
N ARG A 179 4.12 0.24 -19.31
CA ARG A 179 4.19 1.39 -20.23
C ARG A 179 5.55 1.51 -20.89
N LEU A 180 6.62 1.15 -20.19
CA LEU A 180 7.99 1.17 -20.72
C LEU A 180 8.30 0.01 -21.68
N LYS A 181 7.79 -1.21 -21.42
CA LYS A 181 8.11 -2.42 -22.20
C LYS A 181 7.11 -2.72 -23.31
N HIS A 182 5.84 -2.38 -23.09
CA HIS A 182 4.72 -2.62 -24.00
C HIS A 182 3.93 -1.32 -24.25
N PRO A 183 4.58 -0.24 -24.72
CA PRO A 183 3.93 1.03 -24.97
C PRO A 183 2.75 0.92 -25.96
N GLU A 184 2.73 -0.12 -26.81
CA GLU A 184 1.71 -0.44 -27.80
C GLU A 184 0.40 -1.02 -27.22
N LEU A 185 0.39 -1.49 -25.97
CA LEU A 185 -0.74 -2.22 -25.39
C LEU A 185 -1.70 -1.35 -24.55
N SER A 186 -1.36 -0.09 -24.30
CA SER A 186 -2.29 0.87 -23.68
C SER A 186 -2.02 2.30 -24.16
N VAL A 187 -3.01 3.19 -24.05
CA VAL A 187 -2.86 4.61 -24.43
C VAL A 187 -2.17 5.44 -23.34
N GLY A 188 -2.17 4.96 -22.09
CA GLY A 188 -1.47 5.58 -20.96
C GLY A 188 -1.52 4.70 -19.71
N GLY A 189 -1.01 5.22 -18.59
CA GLY A 189 -1.02 4.53 -17.29
C GLY A 189 -0.86 5.48 -16.10
N ILE A 190 -1.50 5.15 -14.98
CA ILE A 190 -1.35 5.86 -13.70
C ILE A 190 -0.61 4.93 -12.74
N ALA A 191 0.52 5.38 -12.23
CA ALA A 191 1.47 4.59 -11.46
C ALA A 191 1.62 5.10 -10.02
N SER A 192 0.49 5.13 -9.29
CA SER A 192 0.44 5.63 -7.91
C SER A 192 1.36 4.85 -6.96
N SER A 193 2.18 5.59 -6.20
CA SER A 193 3.28 5.09 -5.34
C SER A 193 4.11 3.97 -5.97
N GLY A 194 4.27 4.00 -7.30
CA GLY A 194 4.94 2.97 -8.08
C GLY A 194 6.46 2.97 -7.91
N GLY A 195 6.95 2.30 -6.87
CA GLY A 195 8.39 2.06 -6.69
C GLY A 195 8.96 1.19 -7.80
N ILE A 196 9.98 1.69 -8.52
CA ILE A 196 10.67 0.94 -9.59
C ILE A 196 12.19 0.88 -9.45
N ASP A 197 12.81 1.70 -8.58
CA ASP A 197 14.22 1.49 -8.20
C ASP A 197 14.33 0.35 -7.20
N LEU A 198 14.49 -0.87 -7.72
CA LEU A 198 14.67 -2.08 -6.92
C LEU A 198 15.92 -1.93 -6.03
N ARG A 199 15.87 -2.26 -4.74
CA ARG A 199 17.05 -2.15 -3.83
C ARG A 199 17.05 -3.27 -2.82
N VAL A 200 18.14 -4.03 -2.71
CA VAL A 200 18.28 -5.09 -1.69
C VAL A 200 18.17 -4.52 -0.27
N ASP A 201 19.08 -3.59 0.10
CA ASP A 201 18.99 -2.81 1.33
C ASP A 201 18.19 -1.52 1.05
N TYR A 202 17.00 -1.39 1.66
CA TYR A 202 16.14 -0.22 1.51
C TYR A 202 15.95 0.55 2.83
N SER A 203 17.07 0.96 3.45
CA SER A 203 17.09 1.91 4.58
C SER A 203 16.39 3.25 4.28
N GLY A 204 16.12 3.55 3.00
CA GLY A 204 15.38 4.73 2.55
C GLY A 204 13.93 4.77 3.06
N TYR A 205 13.32 3.60 3.33
CA TYR A 205 12.00 3.52 3.96
C TYR A 205 12.00 4.14 5.37
N ALA A 206 12.94 3.71 6.23
CA ALA A 206 13.08 4.26 7.59
C ALA A 206 13.45 5.76 7.59
N GLN A 207 14.17 6.23 6.56
CA GLN A 207 14.46 7.65 6.34
C GLN A 207 13.20 8.43 5.91
N GLY A 208 12.36 7.88 5.03
CA GLY A 208 11.07 8.48 4.70
C GLY A 208 10.17 8.61 5.94
N MET A 209 10.08 7.57 6.77
CA MET A 209 9.28 7.60 8.01
C MET A 209 9.73 8.68 9.00
N GLN A 210 11.05 8.85 9.22
CA GLN A 210 11.53 9.88 10.13
C GLN A 210 11.27 11.29 9.59
N ASP A 211 11.32 11.49 8.26
CA ASP A 211 11.04 12.78 7.63
C ASP A 211 9.56 13.16 7.86
N THR A 212 8.63 12.20 7.74
CA THR A 212 7.21 12.41 8.04
C THR A 212 6.99 12.77 9.52
N ILE A 213 7.67 12.08 10.44
CA ILE A 213 7.63 12.44 11.87
C ILE A 213 8.23 13.85 12.13
N LEU A 214 9.36 14.18 11.49
CA LEU A 214 10.05 15.46 11.67
C LEU A 214 9.24 16.64 11.12
N GLN A 215 8.54 16.44 10.00
CA GLN A 215 7.57 17.40 9.45
C GLN A 215 6.40 17.64 10.43
N GLN A 216 5.99 16.62 11.19
CA GLN A 216 4.91 16.72 12.18
C GLN A 216 5.34 17.38 13.50
N SER A 217 6.49 16.98 14.08
CA SER A 217 7.07 17.61 15.29
C SER A 217 8.51 17.13 15.54
N LYS A 218 9.39 18.10 15.85
CA LYS A 218 10.78 17.84 16.24
C LYS A 218 10.88 17.15 17.61
N GLU A 219 9.99 17.48 18.53
CA GLU A 219 9.89 16.88 19.87
C GLU A 219 9.46 15.42 19.76
N CYS A 220 8.50 15.13 18.87
CA CYS A 220 8.08 13.79 18.52
C CYS A 220 9.23 12.96 17.92
N TYR A 221 9.96 13.51 16.95
CA TYR A 221 11.17 12.91 16.37
C TYR A 221 12.19 12.50 17.45
N LEU A 222 12.50 13.41 18.39
CA LEU A 222 13.41 13.15 19.49
C LEU A 222 12.87 12.11 20.50
N ALA A 223 11.56 12.12 20.76
CA ALA A 223 10.91 11.13 21.61
C ALA A 223 10.96 9.72 21.00
N VAL A 224 10.67 9.58 19.70
CA VAL A 224 10.78 8.31 18.95
C VAL A 224 12.22 7.80 18.98
N ASN A 225 13.20 8.65 18.66
CA ASN A 225 14.63 8.31 18.74
C ASN A 225 15.01 7.75 20.12
N THR A 226 14.66 8.46 21.19
CA THR A 226 14.97 8.07 22.58
C THR A 226 14.25 6.79 22.99
N SER A 227 13.02 6.58 22.52
CA SER A 227 12.21 5.39 22.79
C SER A 227 12.78 4.13 22.13
N PHE A 228 13.11 4.18 20.84
CA PHE A 228 13.72 3.04 20.15
C PHE A 228 15.15 2.74 20.66
N TYR A 229 15.93 3.76 21.01
CA TYR A 229 17.20 3.56 21.73
C TYR A 229 16.99 2.83 23.07
N SER A 230 16.02 3.28 23.88
CA SER A 230 15.71 2.64 25.17
C SER A 230 15.21 1.20 25.02
N LEU A 231 14.43 0.92 23.97
CA LEU A 231 13.98 -0.43 23.61
C LEU A 231 15.16 -1.35 23.29
N GLN A 232 16.10 -0.87 22.47
CA GLN A 232 17.33 -1.59 22.11
C GLN A 232 18.17 -1.89 23.36
N GLN A 233 18.46 -0.87 24.19
CA GLN A 233 19.26 -1.05 25.42
C GLN A 233 18.59 -2.00 26.43
N ALA A 234 17.26 -1.99 26.55
CA ALA A 234 16.55 -2.92 27.42
C ALA A 234 16.72 -4.39 27.00
N SER A 235 16.81 -4.70 25.71
CA SER A 235 17.00 -6.09 25.24
C SER A 235 18.32 -6.72 25.69
N LEU A 236 19.36 -5.91 25.92
CA LEU A 236 20.72 -6.37 26.22
C LEU A 236 20.86 -6.96 27.64
N THR A 237 19.93 -6.65 28.55
CA THR A 237 20.03 -7.06 29.97
C THR A 237 18.84 -7.90 30.41
N VAL A 238 19.06 -8.83 31.36
CA VAL A 238 17.97 -9.66 31.92
C VAL A 238 16.89 -8.79 32.60
N ALA A 239 17.30 -7.74 33.32
CA ALA A 239 16.36 -6.80 33.95
C ALA A 239 15.55 -6.01 32.91
N GLY A 240 16.18 -5.58 31.81
CA GLY A 240 15.49 -4.90 30.72
C GLY A 240 14.56 -5.83 29.94
N ARG A 241 14.95 -7.07 29.61
CA ARG A 241 14.06 -8.07 29.01
C ARG A 241 12.85 -8.37 29.91
N ASN A 242 13.05 -8.48 31.23
CA ASN A 242 11.95 -8.60 32.20
C ASN A 242 11.03 -7.36 32.24
N LYS A 243 11.54 -6.16 31.94
CA LYS A 243 10.71 -4.96 31.75
C LYS A 243 9.90 -5.03 30.45
N LEU A 244 10.51 -5.46 29.34
CA LEU A 244 9.84 -5.65 28.05
C LEU A 244 8.70 -6.67 28.15
N ASN A 245 8.95 -7.83 28.77
CA ASN A 245 7.93 -8.87 29.04
C ASN A 245 6.67 -8.30 29.70
N LYS A 246 6.85 -7.44 30.70
CA LYS A 246 5.76 -6.84 31.48
C LYS A 246 5.02 -5.74 30.74
N ILE A 247 5.73 -4.88 30.01
CA ILE A 247 5.12 -3.75 29.30
C ILE A 247 4.33 -4.25 28.08
N PHE A 248 4.91 -5.14 27.29
CA PHE A 248 4.32 -5.59 26.03
C PHE A 248 3.49 -6.88 26.15
N ASN A 249 3.48 -7.55 27.31
CA ASN A 249 2.85 -8.86 27.51
C ASN A 249 3.35 -9.90 26.48
N LEU A 250 4.67 -10.06 26.38
CA LEU A 250 5.32 -10.86 25.34
C LEU A 250 4.96 -12.36 25.45
N ALA A 251 4.60 -12.95 24.32
CA ALA A 251 4.23 -14.35 24.17
C ALA A 251 4.99 -14.98 22.97
N PRO A 252 6.03 -15.80 23.20
CA PRO A 252 6.63 -16.14 24.49
C PRO A 252 7.34 -14.94 25.14
N ALA A 253 7.46 -14.99 26.47
CA ALA A 253 8.25 -14.03 27.22
C ALA A 253 9.75 -14.25 26.99
N PHE A 254 10.52 -13.18 26.93
CA PHE A 254 11.98 -13.25 26.85
C PHE A 254 12.60 -13.84 28.13
N ASP A 255 13.52 -14.77 27.95
CA ASP A 255 14.18 -15.53 29.00
C ASP A 255 15.67 -15.78 28.67
N ALA A 256 16.21 -16.94 29.08
CA ALA A 256 17.58 -17.39 28.78
C ALA A 256 17.69 -18.20 27.47
N SER A 257 16.58 -18.69 26.90
CA SER A 257 16.52 -19.45 25.65
C SER A 257 16.27 -18.56 24.42
N THR A 258 15.74 -17.36 24.66
CA THR A 258 15.50 -16.30 23.65
C THR A 258 16.69 -16.07 22.73
N THR A 259 16.47 -16.21 21.43
CA THR A 259 17.51 -15.99 20.42
C THR A 259 17.62 -14.52 20.01
N GLN A 260 18.71 -14.17 19.33
CA GLN A 260 18.82 -12.84 18.69
C GLN A 260 17.73 -12.63 17.62
N LEU A 261 17.26 -13.70 16.96
CA LEU A 261 16.18 -13.60 15.97
C LEU A 261 14.84 -13.30 16.62
N ASP A 262 14.54 -13.82 17.82
CA ASP A 262 13.34 -13.45 18.58
C ASP A 262 13.38 -11.98 19.04
N ILE A 263 14.54 -11.50 19.47
CA ILE A 263 14.75 -10.08 19.83
C ILE A 263 14.58 -9.17 18.61
N THR A 264 15.13 -9.55 17.46
CA THR A 264 14.98 -8.78 16.23
C THR A 264 13.57 -8.88 15.65
N ASN A 265 12.88 -10.02 15.79
CA ASN A 265 11.47 -10.18 15.43
C ASN A 265 10.56 -9.27 16.27
N PHE A 266 10.81 -9.18 17.58
CA PHE A 266 10.15 -8.21 18.46
C PHE A 266 10.33 -6.78 17.96
N PHE A 267 11.58 -6.39 17.66
CA PHE A 267 11.90 -5.05 17.16
C PHE A 267 11.25 -4.77 15.81
N ALA A 268 11.26 -5.72 14.87
CA ALA A 268 10.58 -5.61 13.59
C ALA A 268 9.06 -5.47 13.75
N SER A 269 8.47 -6.14 14.74
CA SER A 269 7.03 -6.06 15.04
C SER A 269 6.64 -4.68 15.61
N ILE A 270 7.42 -4.14 16.55
CA ILE A 270 7.21 -2.79 17.11
C ILE A 270 7.48 -1.70 16.05
N PHE A 271 8.53 -1.87 15.24
CA PHE A 271 8.78 -0.99 14.10
C PHE A 271 7.62 -1.03 13.12
N GLY A 272 7.11 -2.22 12.78
CA GLY A 272 5.96 -2.45 11.89
C GLY A 272 4.72 -1.65 12.26
N VAL A 273 4.40 -1.51 13.56
CA VAL A 273 3.30 -0.65 14.01
C VAL A 273 3.49 0.80 13.53
N PHE A 274 4.70 1.35 13.61
CA PHE A 274 5.03 2.68 13.08
C PHE A 274 5.02 2.69 11.54
N GLN A 275 5.55 1.66 10.88
CA GLN A 275 5.54 1.55 9.42
C GLN A 275 4.12 1.71 8.87
N GLY A 276 3.17 0.97 9.44
CA GLY A 276 1.77 1.01 9.02
C GLY A 276 1.07 2.36 9.21
N ILE A 277 1.24 2.97 10.38
CA ILE A 277 0.54 4.22 10.69
C ILE A 277 1.14 5.40 9.88
N ILE A 278 2.43 5.34 9.56
CA ILE A 278 3.12 6.40 8.81
C ILE A 278 2.94 6.23 7.29
N GLN A 279 3.08 5.01 6.75
CA GLN A 279 2.85 4.76 5.32
C GLN A 279 1.44 5.16 4.89
N TYR A 280 0.45 4.90 5.74
CA TYR A 280 -0.97 5.15 5.47
C TYR A 280 -1.50 6.38 6.22
N THR A 281 -0.62 7.33 6.58
CA THR A 281 -1.05 8.58 7.19
C THR A 281 -1.84 9.43 6.18
N PHE A 282 -3.00 9.93 6.60
CA PHE A 282 -3.86 10.82 5.81
C PHE A 282 -4.42 10.24 4.50
N ASP A 283 -4.31 8.94 4.26
CA ASP A 283 -4.73 8.31 3.00
C ASP A 283 -6.25 8.26 2.76
N GLY A 284 -7.05 8.46 3.82
CA GLY A 284 -8.52 8.33 3.78
C GLY A 284 -9.04 6.94 3.38
N ARG A 285 -8.20 5.90 3.34
CA ARG A 285 -8.58 4.59 2.75
C ARG A 285 -9.67 3.86 3.53
N ASN A 286 -9.83 4.18 4.81
CA ASN A 286 -10.85 3.58 5.68
C ASN A 286 -11.15 4.47 6.90
N LYS A 287 -12.18 4.06 7.66
CA LYS A 287 -12.64 4.77 8.86
C LYS A 287 -11.59 4.86 9.97
N ALA A 288 -10.53 4.07 9.99
CA ALA A 288 -9.46 4.24 10.99
C ALA A 288 -8.57 5.44 10.63
N THR A 289 -8.12 5.54 9.37
CA THR A 289 -7.26 6.66 8.93
C THR A 289 -8.04 7.98 8.85
N GLU A 290 -9.32 7.95 8.43
CA GLU A 290 -10.25 9.09 8.56
C GLU A 290 -10.41 9.57 10.03
N ASN A 291 -10.53 8.65 10.99
CA ASN A 291 -10.70 8.96 12.41
C ASN A 291 -9.37 9.18 13.16
N GLY A 292 -8.29 9.50 12.43
CA GLY A 292 -7.04 9.98 13.01
C GLY A 292 -6.00 8.91 13.35
N LEU A 293 -6.08 7.69 12.80
CA LEU A 293 -4.95 6.76 12.76
C LEU A 293 -3.89 7.30 11.79
N SER A 294 -3.04 8.19 12.29
CA SER A 294 -2.07 8.97 11.51
C SER A 294 -0.80 9.28 12.31
N VAL A 295 0.21 9.85 11.67
CA VAL A 295 1.45 10.32 12.34
C VAL A 295 1.15 11.35 13.45
N THR A 296 0.08 12.14 13.32
CA THR A 296 -0.39 13.06 14.38
C THR A 296 -0.77 12.32 15.66
N GLY A 297 -1.41 11.16 15.53
CA GLY A 297 -1.78 10.31 16.65
C GLY A 297 -0.58 9.67 17.34
N ILE A 298 0.41 9.19 16.56
CA ILE A 298 1.71 8.77 17.09
C ILE A 298 2.34 9.89 17.91
N CYS A 299 2.49 11.08 17.31
CA CYS A 299 3.20 12.19 17.94
C CYS A 299 2.51 12.70 19.20
N LYS A 300 1.18 12.67 19.25
CA LYS A 300 0.43 12.93 20.49
C LYS A 300 0.86 11.97 21.60
N LEU A 301 0.90 10.67 21.34
CA LEU A 301 1.21 9.65 22.36
C LEU A 301 2.69 9.67 22.78
N MET A 302 3.60 9.83 21.83
CA MET A 302 5.05 9.90 22.08
C MET A 302 5.44 11.10 22.97
N LEU A 303 4.55 12.07 23.18
CA LEU A 303 4.75 13.23 24.05
C LEU A 303 3.99 13.15 25.39
N THR A 304 3.23 12.07 25.67
CA THR A 304 2.41 11.96 26.90
C THR A 304 3.11 11.27 28.08
N ASN A 305 3.88 10.22 27.83
CA ASN A 305 4.51 9.42 28.88
C ASN A 305 5.93 9.91 29.21
N ASN A 306 6.46 9.55 30.39
CA ASN A 306 7.85 9.80 30.77
C ASN A 306 8.75 8.57 30.53
N ASP A 307 8.23 7.34 30.61
CA ASP A 307 9.00 6.13 30.31
C ASP A 307 9.09 5.92 28.79
N PRO A 308 10.28 5.99 28.17
CA PRO A 308 10.41 5.88 26.72
C PRO A 308 9.92 4.54 26.15
N ILE A 309 9.95 3.47 26.93
CA ILE A 309 9.49 2.14 26.48
C ILE A 309 7.96 2.06 26.56
N GLN A 310 7.35 2.66 27.60
CA GLN A 310 5.90 2.69 27.73
C GLN A 310 5.25 3.49 26.59
N LYS A 311 5.89 4.56 26.09
CA LYS A 311 5.41 5.30 24.91
C LYS A 311 5.14 4.41 23.69
N LEU A 312 6.02 3.44 23.43
CA LEU A 312 5.90 2.51 22.30
C LEU A 312 4.71 1.57 22.49
N GLN A 313 4.49 1.10 23.73
CA GLN A 313 3.31 0.29 24.07
C GLN A 313 2.02 1.13 24.09
N ASP A 314 2.09 2.42 24.42
CA ASP A 314 0.94 3.34 24.37
C ASP A 314 0.50 3.56 22.90
N VAL A 315 1.45 3.69 21.96
CA VAL A 315 1.19 3.68 20.50
C VAL A 315 0.61 2.35 20.04
N ASN A 316 1.19 1.22 20.47
CA ASN A 316 0.69 -0.12 20.12
C ASN A 316 -0.74 -0.35 20.63
N ASN A 317 -1.04 -0.02 21.89
CA ASN A 317 -2.37 -0.13 22.48
C ASN A 317 -3.39 0.83 21.85
N TRP A 318 -2.99 2.03 21.45
CA TRP A 318 -3.85 2.97 20.73
C TRP A 318 -4.19 2.44 19.33
N ASN A 319 -3.18 1.97 18.60
CA ASN A 319 -3.35 1.33 17.31
C ASN A 319 -4.32 0.13 17.38
N ASN A 320 -4.08 -0.77 18.33
CA ASN A 320 -4.93 -1.93 18.63
C ASN A 320 -6.40 -1.56 18.87
N GLY A 321 -6.66 -0.39 19.45
CA GLY A 321 -8.00 0.15 19.68
C GLY A 321 -8.82 0.39 18.41
N PHE A 322 -8.21 0.75 17.28
CA PHE A 322 -8.92 0.86 15.99
C PHE A 322 -9.36 -0.49 15.42
N TYR A 323 -8.80 -1.59 15.92
CA TYR A 323 -8.97 -2.94 15.42
C TYR A 323 -9.64 -3.89 16.42
N ASN A 324 -10.31 -3.32 17.43
CA ASN A 324 -10.98 -4.02 18.54
C ASN A 324 -10.09 -5.07 19.26
N ILE A 325 -8.76 -4.84 19.25
CA ILE A 325 -7.80 -5.62 20.03
C ILE A 325 -7.75 -5.03 21.44
N SER A 326 -7.75 -5.87 22.47
CA SER A 326 -7.76 -5.40 23.85
C SER A 326 -6.41 -4.79 24.21
N LYS A 327 -6.43 -3.79 25.10
CA LYS A 327 -5.19 -3.24 25.65
C LYS A 327 -4.42 -4.34 26.39
N ASN A 328 -3.14 -4.49 26.07
CA ASN A 328 -2.26 -5.53 26.60
C ASN A 328 -2.68 -6.98 26.26
N ASP A 329 -3.40 -7.22 25.16
CA ASP A 329 -3.49 -8.57 24.58
C ASP A 329 -2.07 -9.15 24.38
N PRO A 330 -1.86 -10.48 24.51
CA PRO A 330 -0.54 -11.10 24.40
C PRO A 330 0.14 -10.77 23.06
N PHE A 331 1.38 -10.27 23.13
CA PHE A 331 2.11 -9.85 21.95
C PHE A 331 2.88 -11.04 21.36
N PRO A 332 2.50 -11.57 20.18
CA PRO A 332 3.15 -12.72 19.55
C PRO A 332 4.58 -12.35 19.15
N ASN A 333 5.56 -13.13 19.60
CA ASN A 333 6.96 -12.70 19.58
C ASN A 333 7.98 -13.73 19.07
N SER A 334 7.55 -14.96 18.80
CA SER A 334 8.42 -16.07 18.35
C SER A 334 8.80 -15.93 16.88
N TYR A 335 10.10 -15.89 16.58
CA TYR A 335 10.57 -15.87 15.19
C TYR A 335 10.28 -17.19 14.48
N SER A 336 10.51 -18.32 15.14
CA SER A 336 10.28 -19.65 14.56
C SER A 336 8.82 -19.87 14.20
N ASP A 337 7.89 -19.37 15.02
CA ASP A 337 6.46 -19.57 14.79
C ASP A 337 5.97 -18.71 13.62
N MET A 338 6.46 -17.46 13.49
CA MET A 338 6.24 -16.63 12.30
C MET A 338 6.76 -17.32 11.03
N ILE A 339 7.99 -17.85 11.05
CA ILE A 339 8.58 -18.58 9.91
C ILE A 339 7.76 -19.83 9.57
N ASN A 340 7.30 -20.58 10.57
CA ASN A 340 6.47 -21.76 10.35
C ASN A 340 5.13 -21.40 9.68
N THR A 341 4.50 -20.28 10.04
CA THR A 341 3.33 -19.77 9.29
C THR A 341 3.70 -19.43 7.84
N MET A 342 4.82 -18.73 7.58
CA MET A 342 5.25 -18.37 6.22
C MET A 342 5.81 -19.55 5.39
N ARG A 343 6.03 -20.72 6.00
CA ARG A 343 6.32 -21.99 5.30
C ARG A 343 5.08 -22.67 4.74
N THR A 344 3.87 -22.14 4.97
CA THR A 344 2.62 -22.67 4.38
C THR A 344 2.71 -22.65 2.85
N VAL A 345 2.54 -23.80 2.21
CA VAL A 345 2.56 -23.96 0.73
C VAL A 345 1.20 -24.32 0.13
N GLU A 346 0.27 -24.78 0.98
CA GLU A 346 -1.07 -25.22 0.58
C GLU A 346 -2.04 -24.04 0.56
N TRP A 347 -2.67 -23.78 -0.58
CA TRP A 347 -3.69 -22.75 -0.76
C TRP A 347 -5.06 -23.14 -0.22
N LYS A 348 -5.56 -22.31 0.69
CA LYS A 348 -6.94 -22.28 1.20
C LYS A 348 -7.36 -20.83 1.43
N GLU A 349 -8.65 -20.57 1.40
CA GLU A 349 -9.20 -19.24 1.68
C GLU A 349 -8.91 -18.78 3.13
N ASP A 350 -8.92 -19.71 4.09
CA ASP A 350 -8.71 -19.46 5.52
C ASP A 350 -7.24 -19.17 5.91
N ASN A 351 -6.28 -19.54 5.06
CA ASN A 351 -4.85 -19.34 5.31
C ASN A 351 -4.18 -18.35 4.32
N ASN A 352 -4.95 -17.69 3.46
CA ASN A 352 -4.45 -16.82 2.38
C ASN A 352 -3.44 -15.76 2.90
N ASN A 353 -3.63 -15.22 4.10
CA ASN A 353 -2.71 -14.29 4.77
C ASN A 353 -1.23 -14.77 4.76
N ALA A 354 -1.02 -16.06 5.06
CA ALA A 354 0.30 -16.69 5.14
C ALA A 354 0.92 -16.89 3.76
N LEU A 355 0.08 -17.18 2.76
CA LEU A 355 0.47 -17.40 1.38
C LEU A 355 0.81 -16.10 0.67
N GLU A 356 -0.01 -15.05 0.83
CA GLU A 356 0.32 -13.73 0.33
C GLU A 356 1.62 -13.19 0.98
N ALA A 357 1.82 -13.42 2.29
CA ALA A 357 3.08 -13.08 2.97
C ALA A 357 4.27 -13.89 2.42
N ARG A 358 4.08 -15.18 2.12
CA ARG A 358 5.08 -16.04 1.47
C ARG A 358 5.38 -15.61 0.04
N GLY A 359 4.36 -15.24 -0.75
CA GLY A 359 4.51 -14.75 -2.12
C GLY A 359 5.26 -13.43 -2.18
N TRP A 360 4.91 -12.49 -1.29
CA TRP A 360 5.64 -11.24 -1.14
C TRP A 360 7.07 -11.46 -0.63
N GLY A 361 7.25 -12.36 0.35
CA GLY A 361 8.57 -12.82 0.79
C GLY A 361 9.38 -13.40 -0.37
N TRP A 362 8.78 -14.16 -1.27
CA TRP A 362 9.48 -14.68 -2.44
C TRP A 362 9.85 -13.59 -3.44
N LEU A 363 8.93 -12.68 -3.75
CA LEU A 363 9.20 -11.55 -4.65
C LEU A 363 10.34 -10.66 -4.12
N THR A 364 10.38 -10.42 -2.81
CA THR A 364 11.45 -9.62 -2.16
C THR A 364 12.79 -10.38 -2.13
N CYS A 365 12.81 -11.64 -1.70
CA CYS A 365 14.01 -12.49 -1.69
C CYS A 365 14.55 -12.84 -3.09
N ASN A 366 13.71 -12.91 -4.12
CA ASN A 366 14.10 -13.40 -5.45
C ASN A 366 14.21 -12.30 -6.53
N PHE A 367 13.64 -11.11 -6.34
CA PHE A 367 13.66 -10.08 -7.39
C PHE A 367 13.77 -8.65 -6.86
N LEU A 368 12.83 -8.23 -6.02
CA LEU A 368 12.62 -6.81 -5.72
C LEU A 368 13.66 -6.26 -4.73
N GLY A 369 14.16 -7.12 -3.83
CA GLY A 369 14.79 -6.66 -2.60
C GLY A 369 13.71 -6.05 -1.69
N PHE A 370 13.77 -4.74 -1.48
CA PHE A 370 12.90 -3.97 -0.59
C PHE A 370 12.90 -4.46 0.86
N PHE A 371 14.05 -4.96 1.33
CA PHE A 371 14.25 -5.20 2.74
C PHE A 371 14.31 -3.85 3.47
N GLN A 372 13.27 -3.57 4.25
CA GLN A 372 13.10 -2.31 4.98
C GLN A 372 13.93 -2.33 6.25
N THR A 373 15.24 -2.25 6.06
CA THR A 373 16.20 -2.21 7.16
C THR A 373 16.07 -0.89 7.92
N THR A 374 16.52 -0.92 9.16
CA THR A 374 16.84 0.30 9.92
C THR A 374 18.37 0.48 10.02
N ASP A 375 19.12 -0.10 9.10
CA ASP A 375 20.59 -0.11 9.07
C ASP A 375 21.21 1.28 8.77
N GLN A 376 22.54 1.31 8.82
CA GLN A 376 23.41 2.45 8.51
C GLN A 376 23.30 3.64 9.50
N GLY A 377 22.48 3.57 10.55
CA GLY A 377 22.39 4.59 11.60
C GLY A 377 21.85 5.96 11.16
N ARG A 378 21.29 6.06 9.95
CA ARG A 378 20.78 7.32 9.36
C ARG A 378 19.32 7.63 9.71
N ASN A 379 18.74 6.91 10.66
CA ASN A 379 17.33 6.96 11.01
C ASN A 379 17.11 6.92 12.53
N ILE A 380 16.00 7.46 13.02
CA ILE A 380 15.63 7.49 14.46
C ILE A 380 15.22 6.12 15.04
N PHE A 381 14.98 5.11 14.22
CA PHE A 381 14.53 3.80 14.69
C PHE A 381 15.70 2.95 15.23
N GLN A 382 16.95 3.42 15.14
CA GLN A 382 18.20 2.73 15.49
C GLN A 382 18.50 1.52 14.57
N ASN A 383 19.67 0.91 14.70
CA ASN A 383 20.03 -0.31 13.97
C ASN A 383 19.43 -1.56 14.66
N ILE A 384 18.10 -1.72 14.61
CA ILE A 384 17.35 -2.79 15.28
C ILE A 384 16.78 -3.86 14.32
N VAL A 385 16.54 -3.52 13.06
CA VAL A 385 16.12 -4.45 12.00
C VAL A 385 17.20 -4.47 10.91
N PRO A 386 18.25 -5.29 11.07
CA PRO A 386 19.36 -5.35 10.14
C PRO A 386 19.05 -6.21 8.90
N LEU A 387 19.75 -5.97 7.80
CA LEU A 387 19.64 -6.72 6.54
C LEU A 387 19.73 -8.25 6.74
N GLY A 388 20.62 -8.71 7.61
CA GLY A 388 20.80 -10.14 7.91
C GLY A 388 19.56 -10.83 8.49
N TYR A 389 18.65 -10.08 9.12
CA TYR A 389 17.37 -10.62 9.59
C TYR A 389 16.51 -11.11 8.41
N PHE A 390 16.39 -10.28 7.38
CA PHE A 390 15.62 -10.59 6.18
C PHE A 390 16.28 -11.70 5.35
N VAL A 391 17.61 -11.75 5.26
CA VAL A 391 18.31 -12.87 4.61
C VAL A 391 18.06 -14.20 5.35
N ASN A 392 18.06 -14.19 6.68
CA ASN A 392 17.68 -15.39 7.45
C ASN A 392 16.22 -15.77 7.20
N MET A 393 15.29 -14.81 7.12
CA MET A 393 13.90 -15.08 6.73
C MET A 393 13.80 -15.74 5.35
N CYS A 394 14.56 -15.28 4.35
CA CYS A 394 14.61 -15.90 3.02
C CYS A 394 15.11 -17.36 3.08
N THR A 395 16.25 -17.55 3.76
CA THR A 395 16.93 -18.84 3.94
C THR A 395 16.02 -19.85 4.65
N ASP A 396 15.34 -19.42 5.71
CA ASP A 396 14.48 -20.29 6.52
C ASP A 396 13.10 -20.51 5.88
N MET A 397 12.56 -19.56 5.10
CA MET A 397 11.23 -19.69 4.48
C MET A 397 11.23 -20.57 3.22
N PHE A 398 12.33 -20.59 2.46
CA PHE A 398 12.39 -21.19 1.12
C PHE A 398 13.37 -22.36 1.04
N ASP A 399 14.67 -22.07 0.98
CA ASP A 399 15.76 -23.05 0.99
C ASP A 399 17.07 -22.35 1.40
N LYS A 400 18.05 -23.14 1.88
CA LYS A 400 19.38 -22.64 2.22
C LYS A 400 20.14 -22.01 1.04
N SER A 401 19.76 -22.31 -0.21
CA SER A 401 20.33 -21.67 -1.39
C SER A 401 19.86 -20.24 -1.61
N VAL A 402 18.80 -19.77 -0.92
CA VAL A 402 18.27 -18.40 -1.02
C VAL A 402 19.04 -17.47 -0.07
N ASP A 403 20.36 -17.49 -0.21
CA ASP A 403 21.32 -16.73 0.60
C ASP A 403 21.52 -15.30 0.08
N MET A 404 22.39 -14.53 0.75
CA MET A 404 22.74 -13.16 0.32
C MET A 404 23.25 -13.11 -1.13
N ASN A 405 24.06 -14.08 -1.57
CA ASN A 405 24.64 -14.08 -2.92
C ASN A 405 23.55 -14.27 -3.97
N TYR A 406 22.63 -15.21 -3.72
CA TYR A 406 21.45 -15.43 -4.54
C TYR A 406 20.59 -14.16 -4.64
N ILE A 407 20.21 -13.58 -3.50
CA ILE A 407 19.33 -12.40 -3.46
C ILE A 407 19.94 -11.22 -4.22
N VAL A 408 21.23 -10.94 -4.01
CA VAL A 408 21.93 -9.82 -4.68
C VAL A 408 22.04 -10.07 -6.19
N GLN A 409 22.36 -11.29 -6.63
CA GLN A 409 22.43 -11.62 -8.05
C GLN A 409 21.05 -11.52 -8.72
N ALA A 410 20.01 -12.06 -8.09
CA ALA A 410 18.67 -12.05 -8.63
C ALA A 410 18.09 -10.62 -8.71
N ASN A 411 18.35 -9.77 -7.71
CA ASN A 411 18.03 -8.34 -7.76
C ASN A 411 18.78 -7.60 -8.88
N ALA A 412 20.07 -7.87 -9.06
CA ALA A 412 20.87 -7.28 -10.14
C ALA A 412 20.32 -7.66 -11.52
N GLN A 413 19.91 -8.93 -11.72
CA GLN A 413 19.24 -9.37 -12.95
C GLN A 413 17.87 -8.71 -13.14
N ALA A 414 17.09 -8.54 -12.06
CA ALA A 414 15.81 -7.84 -12.12
C ALA A 414 15.97 -6.36 -12.54
N LYS A 415 16.98 -5.65 -12.02
CA LYS A 415 17.30 -4.27 -12.42
C LYS A 415 17.55 -4.10 -13.92
N LEU A 416 18.23 -5.05 -14.57
CA LEU A 416 18.45 -5.03 -16.03
C LEU A 416 17.13 -5.06 -16.82
N TYR A 417 16.08 -5.69 -16.27
CA TYR A 417 14.76 -5.66 -16.86
C TYR A 417 13.98 -4.38 -16.51
N TYR A 418 13.99 -3.97 -15.24
CA TYR A 418 13.19 -2.84 -14.73
C TYR A 418 13.68 -1.46 -15.21
N GLY A 419 14.98 -1.32 -15.44
CA GLY A 419 15.61 -0.04 -15.75
C GLY A 419 15.94 0.78 -14.50
N ASP A 420 16.25 2.07 -14.70
CA ASP A 420 16.68 3.00 -13.67
C ASP A 420 15.76 4.23 -13.62
N VAL A 421 15.33 4.63 -12.43
CA VAL A 421 14.42 5.79 -12.19
C VAL A 421 14.92 7.10 -12.77
N THR A 422 16.24 7.29 -12.90
CA THR A 422 16.85 8.50 -13.48
C THR A 422 16.80 8.52 -15.01
N THR A 423 16.61 7.35 -15.63
CA THR A 423 16.54 7.17 -17.10
C THR A 423 15.14 6.78 -17.59
N TYR A 424 14.16 6.73 -16.69
CA TYR A 424 12.80 6.32 -16.99
C TYR A 424 12.16 7.27 -18.03
N ASN A 425 11.70 6.69 -19.15
CA ASN A 425 11.26 7.44 -20.32
C ASN A 425 10.07 6.76 -21.04
N ALA A 426 9.12 6.22 -20.27
CA ALA A 426 7.87 5.68 -20.81
C ALA A 426 6.89 6.82 -21.16
N SER A 427 6.10 6.63 -22.22
CA SER A 427 5.14 7.64 -22.67
C SER A 427 3.75 7.51 -22.06
N ASN A 428 3.08 8.66 -21.94
CA ASN A 428 1.72 8.83 -21.43
C ASN A 428 1.55 8.19 -20.04
N VAL A 429 2.25 8.74 -19.04
CA VAL A 429 2.24 8.19 -17.68
C VAL A 429 2.25 9.26 -16.61
N VAL A 430 1.38 9.11 -15.61
CA VAL A 430 1.36 9.93 -14.39
C VAL A 430 1.90 9.11 -13.22
N LEU A 431 2.85 9.68 -12.48
CA LEU A 431 3.58 9.04 -11.38
C LEU A 431 3.35 9.81 -10.06
N PRO A 432 2.12 9.79 -9.50
CA PRO A 432 1.83 10.44 -8.23
C PRO A 432 2.47 9.66 -7.08
N ASN A 433 3.11 10.37 -6.16
CA ASN A 433 3.68 9.81 -4.94
C ASN A 433 3.23 10.66 -3.75
N GLY A 434 2.74 10.03 -2.68
CA GLY A 434 2.56 10.73 -1.40
C GLY A 434 3.88 11.33 -0.93
N ASN A 435 3.87 12.59 -0.47
CA ASN A 435 5.06 13.18 0.13
C ASN A 435 5.40 12.51 1.46
N ASP A 436 4.40 11.97 2.16
CA ASP A 436 4.57 11.43 3.51
C ASP A 436 4.69 9.89 3.48
N ASP A 437 4.52 9.29 2.29
CA ASP A 437 4.74 7.88 1.97
C ASP A 437 6.24 7.50 2.02
N PRO A 438 6.67 6.56 2.88
CA PRO A 438 8.04 6.06 2.90
C PRO A 438 8.52 5.36 1.62
N TRP A 439 7.61 4.91 0.73
CA TRP A 439 7.98 4.34 -0.58
C TRP A 439 8.45 5.40 -1.58
N ARG A 440 8.20 6.69 -1.32
CA ARG A 440 8.59 7.82 -2.18
C ARG A 440 10.06 7.77 -2.64
N ALA A 441 10.98 7.27 -1.82
CA ALA A 441 12.41 7.30 -2.12
C ALA A 441 12.88 6.32 -3.22
N ILE A 442 12.00 5.45 -3.75
CA ILE A 442 12.24 4.60 -4.93
C ILE A 442 11.27 4.87 -6.11
N GLY A 443 10.51 5.96 -6.03
CA GLY A 443 9.66 6.45 -7.12
C GLY A 443 10.43 7.22 -8.20
N VAL A 444 9.81 7.40 -9.36
CA VAL A 444 10.34 8.22 -10.47
C VAL A 444 9.99 9.69 -10.23
N TYR A 445 10.97 10.59 -10.36
CA TYR A 445 10.80 12.05 -10.29
C TYR A 445 11.21 12.80 -11.57
N VAL A 446 11.18 12.11 -12.71
CA VAL A 446 11.42 12.68 -14.03
C VAL A 446 10.10 13.18 -14.61
N ASN A 447 10.12 14.42 -15.12
CA ASN A 447 9.06 14.98 -15.96
C ASN A 447 9.64 15.15 -17.38
N ASN A 448 8.93 14.68 -18.41
CA ASN A 448 9.36 14.79 -19.80
C ASN A 448 8.19 15.15 -20.72
N PRO A 449 8.09 16.40 -21.20
CA PRO A 449 7.05 16.83 -22.13
C PRO A 449 7.06 16.09 -23.48
N ALA A 450 8.21 15.61 -23.95
CA ALA A 450 8.31 14.94 -25.25
C ALA A 450 7.69 13.53 -25.26
N THR A 451 7.63 12.88 -24.11
CA THR A 451 6.96 11.58 -23.90
C THR A 451 5.65 11.73 -23.12
N HIS A 452 5.26 12.95 -22.73
CA HIS A 452 4.11 13.20 -21.85
C HIS A 452 4.19 12.39 -20.53
N THR A 453 5.38 12.40 -19.92
CA THR A 453 5.68 11.79 -18.63
C THR A 453 5.54 12.84 -17.54
N ILE A 454 4.63 12.62 -16.58
CA ILE A 454 4.37 13.53 -15.47
C ILE A 454 4.66 12.83 -14.14
N SER A 455 5.45 13.46 -13.28
CA SER A 455 5.72 12.99 -11.92
C SER A 455 5.52 14.11 -10.91
N MET A 456 4.89 13.76 -9.78
CA MET A 456 4.47 14.72 -8.77
C MET A 456 4.51 14.14 -7.35
N LYS A 457 4.73 15.01 -6.37
CA LYS A 457 4.60 14.70 -4.94
C LYS A 457 3.35 15.38 -4.39
N ILE A 458 2.51 14.63 -3.69
CA ILE A 458 1.29 15.15 -3.05
C ILE A 458 1.60 15.47 -1.59
N LYS A 459 1.55 16.76 -1.22
CA LYS A 459 1.98 17.21 0.11
C LYS A 459 0.96 16.84 1.18
N GLY A 460 1.41 16.28 2.31
CA GLY A 460 0.52 15.90 3.42
C GLY A 460 -0.27 14.62 3.16
N GLU A 461 0.22 13.77 2.26
CA GLU A 461 -0.46 12.56 1.80
C GLU A 461 0.46 11.34 1.86
N GLY A 462 -0.09 10.22 2.32
CA GLY A 462 0.56 8.92 2.40
C GLY A 462 0.42 8.09 1.12
N HIS A 463 0.45 6.78 1.30
CA HIS A 463 0.51 5.80 0.22
C HIS A 463 -0.79 5.72 -0.57
N CYS A 464 -0.72 5.97 -1.88
CA CYS A 464 -1.84 5.89 -2.83
C CYS A 464 -3.09 6.75 -2.53
N SER A 465 -2.97 7.84 -1.75
CA SER A 465 -4.10 8.75 -1.42
C SER A 465 -4.92 9.22 -2.62
N ASP A 466 -4.28 9.37 -3.79
CA ASP A 466 -4.93 9.80 -5.03
C ASP A 466 -6.02 8.83 -5.53
N MET A 467 -5.97 7.56 -5.11
CA MET A 467 -6.92 6.52 -5.56
C MET A 467 -8.21 6.44 -4.73
N TYR A 468 -8.12 6.73 -3.43
CA TYR A 468 -9.19 6.49 -2.45
C TYR A 468 -10.37 7.47 -2.53
N GLU A 469 -11.39 7.31 -1.66
CA GLU A 469 -12.51 8.24 -1.58
C GLU A 469 -12.05 9.66 -1.20
N SER A 470 -12.94 10.63 -1.39
CA SER A 470 -12.71 11.98 -0.89
C SER A 470 -13.27 12.10 0.53
N TYR A 471 -12.50 12.65 1.47
CA TYR A 471 -12.91 12.77 2.87
C TYR A 471 -12.67 14.18 3.42
N ALA A 472 -13.43 14.57 4.46
CA ALA A 472 -13.54 15.96 4.90
C ALA A 472 -12.25 16.58 5.48
N ALA A 473 -11.20 15.77 5.72
CA ALA A 473 -9.92 16.19 6.29
C ALA A 473 -8.73 15.74 5.43
N GLU A 474 -8.94 15.57 4.12
CA GLU A 474 -7.85 15.36 3.15
C GLU A 474 -7.00 16.62 2.95
N SER A 475 -5.76 16.48 2.45
CA SER A 475 -4.90 17.65 2.23
C SER A 475 -5.47 18.58 1.14
N PRO A 476 -5.21 19.90 1.22
CA PRO A 476 -5.60 20.84 0.16
C PRO A 476 -4.98 20.52 -1.21
N ASP A 477 -3.82 19.85 -1.24
CA ASP A 477 -3.10 19.51 -2.46
C ASP A 477 -3.76 18.32 -3.20
N LEU A 478 -4.33 17.35 -2.47
CA LEU A 478 -4.87 16.10 -3.02
C LEU A 478 -5.98 16.33 -4.06
N ALA A 479 -6.89 17.26 -3.81
CA ALA A 479 -7.96 17.59 -4.74
C ALA A 479 -7.42 18.17 -6.07
N GLY A 480 -6.35 18.97 -6.01
CA GLY A 480 -5.66 19.50 -7.18
C GLY A 480 -4.96 18.41 -7.99
N VAL A 481 -4.32 17.46 -7.32
CA VAL A 481 -3.66 16.31 -7.96
C VAL A 481 -4.66 15.36 -8.61
N ARG A 482 -5.75 15.02 -7.92
CA ARG A 482 -6.85 14.22 -8.50
C ARG A 482 -7.43 14.89 -9.75
N LYS A 483 -7.63 16.21 -9.72
CA LYS A 483 -8.08 16.96 -10.91
C LYS A 483 -7.08 16.90 -12.07
N LEU A 484 -5.77 16.97 -11.79
CA LEU A 484 -4.74 16.79 -12.81
C LEU A 484 -4.83 15.39 -13.41
N ILE A 485 -4.84 14.34 -12.60
CA ILE A 485 -4.94 12.93 -13.04
C ILE A 485 -6.18 12.72 -13.94
N PHE A 486 -7.33 13.30 -13.60
CA PHE A 486 -8.53 13.27 -14.45
C PHE A 486 -8.31 13.96 -15.82
N GLY A 487 -7.59 15.08 -15.85
CA GLY A 487 -7.24 15.78 -17.10
C GLY A 487 -6.23 15.01 -17.96
N GLU A 488 -5.34 14.24 -17.33
CA GLU A 488 -4.43 13.33 -18.04
C GLU A 488 -5.16 12.14 -18.63
N VAL A 489 -6.19 11.61 -17.96
CA VAL A 489 -7.10 10.61 -18.53
C VAL A 489 -7.92 11.21 -19.69
N ASP A 490 -8.43 12.44 -19.57
CA ASP A 490 -9.05 13.16 -20.71
C ASP A 490 -8.10 13.20 -21.92
N TYR A 491 -6.83 13.54 -21.69
CA TYR A 491 -5.79 13.61 -22.71
C TYR A 491 -5.47 12.23 -23.33
N TYR A 492 -5.27 11.18 -22.54
CA TYR A 492 -4.95 9.83 -23.05
C TYR A 492 -6.08 9.21 -23.86
N LEU A 493 -7.33 9.55 -23.57
CA LEU A 493 -8.50 9.13 -24.33
C LEU A 493 -8.82 10.03 -25.53
N GLY A 494 -8.07 11.12 -25.74
CA GLY A 494 -8.33 12.07 -26.83
C GLY A 494 -9.61 12.89 -26.62
N VAL A 495 -10.12 12.99 -25.39
CA VAL A 495 -11.31 13.78 -25.06
C VAL A 495 -10.97 15.26 -25.19
N GLN A 496 -11.29 15.82 -26.36
CA GLN A 496 -11.21 17.25 -26.61
C GLN A 496 -12.12 17.98 -25.62
N ASN A 497 -11.52 18.71 -24.67
CA ASN A 497 -12.23 19.77 -23.98
C ASN A 497 -12.66 20.81 -25.02
N HIS A 498 -13.91 20.74 -25.48
CA HIS A 498 -14.59 21.86 -26.11
C HIS A 498 -14.73 22.97 -25.08
N ILE A 499 -13.64 23.71 -24.87
CA ILE A 499 -13.72 25.09 -24.45
C ILE A 499 -14.43 25.79 -25.60
N GLU A 500 -15.76 25.90 -25.49
CA GLU A 500 -16.47 26.94 -26.21
C GLU A 500 -15.84 28.26 -25.80
N THR A 501 -14.93 28.77 -26.63
CA THR A 501 -14.54 30.17 -26.61
C THR A 501 -15.77 30.95 -27.06
N THR A 502 -16.72 31.12 -26.14
CA THR A 502 -17.71 32.18 -26.18
C THR A 502 -16.96 33.49 -26.05
N THR A 503 -16.38 33.93 -27.16
CA THR A 503 -15.96 35.31 -27.38
C THR A 503 -17.21 36.17 -27.41
N LYS A 504 -17.84 36.36 -26.24
CA LYS A 504 -18.60 37.57 -25.96
C LYS A 504 -17.61 38.71 -26.06
N SER A 505 -17.61 39.37 -27.22
CA SER A 505 -16.89 40.62 -27.41
C SER A 505 -17.45 41.64 -26.42
N SER A 506 -16.80 41.79 -25.27
CA SER A 506 -17.06 42.88 -24.34
C SER A 506 -16.54 44.16 -25.00
N SER A 507 -17.42 44.82 -25.76
CA SER A 507 -17.16 46.13 -26.34
C SER A 507 -16.96 47.13 -25.21
N THR A 508 -15.71 47.42 -24.87
CA THR A 508 -15.36 48.48 -23.92
C THR A 508 -15.65 49.84 -24.55
N SER A 509 -16.85 50.35 -24.31
CA SER A 509 -17.25 51.70 -24.68
C SER A 509 -16.50 52.72 -23.80
N THR A 510 -15.39 53.25 -24.31
CA THR A 510 -14.70 54.39 -23.69
C THR A 510 -15.53 55.66 -23.88
N LEU A 511 -16.25 56.07 -22.83
CA LEU A 511 -16.87 57.40 -22.78
C LEU A 511 -15.78 58.46 -22.54
N PRO A 512 -15.75 59.56 -23.30
CA PRO A 512 -14.66 60.52 -23.26
C PRO A 512 -14.78 61.49 -22.08
N ILE A 513 -13.66 61.84 -21.47
CA ILE A 513 -13.57 62.92 -20.50
C ILE A 513 -13.64 64.26 -21.25
N PHE A 514 -14.62 65.09 -20.91
CA PHE A 514 -14.73 66.46 -21.42
C PHE A 514 -13.60 67.34 -20.87
N SER A 515 -12.85 67.98 -21.77
CA SER A 515 -12.13 69.23 -21.47
C SER A 515 -12.42 70.23 -22.58
N LEU A 516 -13.29 71.21 -22.31
CA LEU A 516 -13.49 72.35 -23.20
C LEU A 516 -12.19 73.16 -23.26
N PHE A 517 -11.78 73.57 -24.45
CA PHE A 517 -11.48 74.98 -24.71
C PHE A 517 -11.60 75.29 -26.21
N SER A 518 -12.53 76.20 -26.52
CA SER A 518 -12.51 77.09 -27.68
C SER A 518 -11.36 78.11 -27.52
N ALA A 519 -10.93 78.91 -28.50
CA ALA A 519 -11.50 79.25 -29.79
C ALA A 519 -10.42 79.62 -30.83
N ILE A 520 -10.73 79.40 -32.12
CA ILE A 520 -10.79 80.40 -33.21
C ILE A 520 -9.67 81.45 -33.36
N CYS A 521 -9.16 81.52 -34.59
CA CYS A 521 -8.14 82.45 -35.09
C CYS A 521 -8.63 83.90 -35.35
N ILE A 522 -7.68 84.76 -35.74
CA ILE A 522 -7.79 86.00 -36.55
C ILE A 522 -7.63 87.34 -35.80
N TYR A 523 -6.42 87.89 -35.99
CA TYR A 523 -6.07 89.29 -36.32
C TYR A 523 -7.11 90.42 -36.13
N LEU A 524 -6.67 91.45 -35.39
CA LEU A 524 -6.65 92.88 -35.76
C LEU A 524 -7.80 93.42 -36.66
N PHE A 525 -8.64 94.29 -36.12
CA PHE A 525 -8.67 95.73 -36.47
C PHE A 525 -9.62 96.53 -35.55
N ILE A 526 -9.12 97.66 -35.04
CA ILE A 526 -9.81 98.80 -34.37
C ILE A 526 -10.48 98.49 -33.01
#